data_AF-A0A2D4ET27-F1
#
_entry.id   AF-A0A2D4ET27-F1
#
_cell.length_a   1.000
_cell.length_b   1.000
_cell.length_c   1.000
_cell.angle_alpha   90.00
_cell.angle_beta   90.00
_cell.angle_gamma   90.00
#
_symmetry.space_group_name_H-M   'P 1'
#
loop_
_entity.id
_entity.type
_entity.pdbx_description
1 polymer ?
#
loop_
_entity_poly.entity_id
_entity_poly.type
_entity_poly.pdbx_seq_one_letter_code
_entity_poly.pdbx_strand_id
1 'polypeptide(L)'
;YKDEDEELWQEDPYEYIRIKFDVFVDYASPTTAAQILLCTAAKKRKEVLPKMMAFCYQILTEPNIDPRKKDGALHVIGSLADILLKKNVFKDQMELMLQNHVFPLFMSNLGY
;
A
#
# COMPACT_ATOMS: atom_id res chain seq x y z
N TYR A 1 7.29 -2.39 4.98
CA TYR A 1 7.98 -1.95 6.19
C TYR A 1 8.47 -3.17 6.97
N LYS A 2 9.76 -3.29 7.25
CA LYS A 2 10.39 -4.41 8.00
C LYS A 2 11.04 -3.90 9.30
N ASP A 3 11.52 -4.80 10.15
CA ASP A 3 12.26 -4.40 11.36
C ASP A 3 13.51 -3.58 11.02
N GLU A 4 14.21 -3.92 9.93
CA GLU A 4 15.38 -3.15 9.47
C GLU A 4 14.99 -1.74 8.96
N ASP A 5 13.77 -1.60 8.42
CA ASP A 5 13.24 -0.30 7.99
C ASP A 5 12.95 0.60 9.20
N GLU A 6 12.46 0.03 10.30
CA GLU A 6 12.21 0.74 11.57
C GLU A 6 13.54 1.17 12.21
N GLU A 7 14.50 0.26 12.32
CA GLU A 7 15.82 0.57 12.87
C GLU A 7 16.49 1.71 12.11
N LEU A 8 16.51 1.65 10.77
CA LEU A 8 17.09 2.71 9.94
C LEU A 8 16.33 4.03 10.07
N TRP A 9 15.01 4.00 10.19
CA TRP A 9 14.21 5.21 10.41
C TRP A 9 14.55 5.91 11.74
N GLN A 10 14.80 5.13 12.80
CA GLN A 10 15.15 5.67 14.12
C GLN A 10 16.62 6.15 14.19
N GLU A 11 17.55 5.44 13.55
CA GLU A 11 18.98 5.74 13.61
C GLU A 11 19.42 6.81 12.60
N ASP A 12 18.97 6.70 11.34
CA ASP A 12 19.32 7.61 10.25
C ASP A 12 18.14 7.78 9.26
N PRO A 13 17.17 8.66 9.59
CA PRO A 13 16.01 8.88 8.74
C PRO A 13 16.36 9.46 7.36
N TYR A 14 17.51 10.14 7.22
CA TYR A 14 17.95 10.65 5.92
C TYR A 14 18.37 9.50 5.01
N GLU A 15 19.13 8.55 5.54
CA GLU A 15 19.53 7.35 4.80
C GLU A 15 18.32 6.46 4.50
N TYR A 16 17.37 6.34 5.43
CA TYR A 16 16.09 5.67 5.17
C TYR A 16 15.39 6.25 3.94
N ILE A 17 15.22 7.57 3.89
CA ILE A 17 14.60 8.25 2.74
C ILE A 17 15.45 8.03 1.50
N ARG A 18 16.78 8.18 1.58
CA ARG A 18 17.67 7.98 0.43
C ARG A 18 17.50 6.59 -0.18
N ILE A 19 17.49 5.54 0.64
CA ILE A 19 17.34 4.15 0.18
C ILE A 19 15.93 3.88 -0.34
N LYS A 20 14.89 4.33 0.36
CA LYS A 20 13.49 4.09 -0.04
C LYS A 20 13.11 4.74 -1.36
N PHE A 21 13.79 5.82 -1.74
CA PHE A 21 13.58 6.52 -3.01
C PHE A 21 14.71 6.29 -4.02
N ASP A 22 15.62 5.35 -3.75
CA ASP A 22 16.68 4.97 -4.70
C ASP A 22 16.12 4.05 -5.80
N VAL A 23 16.01 4.63 -7.00
CA VAL A 23 15.49 3.97 -8.21
C VAL A 23 16.26 2.70 -8.57
N PHE A 24 17.55 2.61 -8.20
CA PHE A 24 18.38 1.43 -8.51
C PHE A 24 18.14 0.28 -7.53
N VAL A 25 17.83 0.59 -6.27
CA VAL A 25 17.46 -0.41 -5.26
C VAL A 25 16.08 -1.01 -5.57
N ASP A 26 15.16 -0.18 -6.09
CA ASP A 26 13.82 -0.62 -6.50
C ASP A 26 13.83 -1.63 -7.65
N TYR A 27 14.82 -1.57 -8.55
CA TYR A 27 14.85 -2.42 -9.76
C TYR A 27 14.99 -3.91 -9.46
N ALA A 28 15.70 -4.28 -8.38
CA ALA A 28 15.92 -5.67 -7.99
C ALA A 28 15.07 -6.11 -6.78
N SER A 29 14.20 -5.24 -6.26
CA SER A 29 13.45 -5.50 -5.04
C SER A 29 12.31 -6.51 -5.27
N PRO A 30 12.17 -7.56 -4.43
CA PRO A 30 11.02 -8.46 -4.45
C PRO A 30 9.68 -7.74 -4.33
N THR A 31 9.64 -6.61 -3.60
CA THR A 31 8.44 -5.79 -3.43
C THR A 31 8.00 -5.19 -4.76
N THR A 32 8.93 -4.58 -5.50
CA THR A 32 8.67 -4.01 -6.83
C THR A 32 8.23 -5.09 -7.81
N ALA A 33 8.88 -6.26 -7.80
CA ALA A 33 8.48 -7.39 -8.63
C ALA A 33 7.04 -7.87 -8.33
N ALA A 34 6.67 -7.97 -7.05
CA ALA A 34 5.31 -8.33 -6.63
C ALA A 34 4.28 -7.26 -7.04
N GLN A 35 4.62 -5.98 -6.89
CA GLN A 35 3.79 -4.85 -7.30
C GLN A 35 3.52 -4.87 -8.82
N ILE A 36 4.57 -5.06 -9.64
CA ILE A 36 4.45 -5.15 -11.09
C ILE A 36 3.58 -6.34 -11.49
N LEU A 37 3.78 -7.50 -10.86
CA LEU A 37 2.96 -8.69 -11.08
C LEU A 37 1.49 -8.40 -10.79
N LEU A 38 1.20 -7.81 -9.63
CA LEU A 38 -0.15 -7.48 -9.20
C LEU A 38 -0.83 -6.49 -10.15
N CYS A 39 -0.16 -5.38 -10.49
CA CYS A 39 -0.66 -4.39 -11.44
C CYS A 39 -0.94 -5.00 -12.81
N THR A 40 -0.06 -5.86 -13.30
CA THR A 40 -0.22 -6.57 -14.58
C THR A 40 -1.41 -7.52 -14.53
N ALA A 41 -1.53 -8.30 -13.45
CA ALA A 41 -2.62 -9.26 -13.27
C ALA A 41 -3.98 -8.55 -13.12
N ALA A 42 -4.04 -7.46 -12.34
CA ALA A 42 -5.25 -6.65 -12.16
C ALA A 42 -5.73 -6.00 -13.46
N LYS A 43 -4.81 -5.63 -14.36
CA LYS A 43 -5.15 -5.11 -15.70
C LYS A 43 -5.65 -6.21 -16.65
N LYS A 44 -5.00 -7.38 -16.64
CA LYS A 44 -5.23 -8.45 -17.65
C LYS A 44 -6.27 -9.50 -17.22
N ARG A 45 -6.59 -9.63 -15.93
CA ARG A 45 -7.49 -10.67 -15.39
C ARG A 45 -8.61 -10.05 -14.59
N LYS A 46 -9.86 -10.29 -15.03
CA LYS A 46 -11.08 -9.67 -14.49
C LYS A 46 -11.27 -9.87 -12.98
N GLU A 47 -10.93 -11.05 -12.47
CA GLU A 47 -11.16 -11.46 -11.08
C GLU A 47 -10.10 -11.00 -10.09
N VAL A 48 -8.93 -10.55 -10.56
CA VAL A 48 -7.80 -10.23 -9.67
C VAL A 48 -8.08 -8.96 -8.88
N LEU A 49 -8.56 -7.90 -9.55
CA LEU A 49 -8.81 -6.61 -8.91
C LEU A 49 -9.90 -6.71 -7.82
N PRO A 50 -11.10 -7.29 -8.07
CA PRO A 50 -12.12 -7.40 -7.02
C PRO A 50 -11.66 -8.24 -5.83
N LYS A 51 -10.96 -9.35 -6.06
CA LYS A 51 -10.45 -10.22 -4.98
C LYS A 51 -9.38 -9.50 -4.15
N MET A 52 -8.47 -8.77 -4.80
CA MET A 52 -7.46 -8.00 -4.09
C MET A 52 -8.07 -6.88 -3.26
N MET A 53 -9.07 -6.17 -3.80
CA MET A 53 -9.77 -5.11 -3.06
C MET A 53 -10.54 -5.67 -1.86
N ALA A 54 -11.20 -6.84 -2.01
CA ALA A 54 -11.85 -7.51 -0.89
C ALA A 54 -10.86 -7.92 0.21
N PHE A 55 -9.70 -8.45 -0.19
CA PHE A 55 -8.61 -8.77 0.75
C PHE A 55 -8.09 -7.54 1.50
N CYS A 56 -7.81 -6.44 0.80
CA CYS A 56 -7.36 -5.20 1.43
C CYS A 56 -8.42 -4.64 2.38
N TYR A 57 -9.70 -4.69 1.99
CA TYR A 57 -10.80 -4.23 2.84
C TYR A 57 -10.95 -5.05 4.12
N GLN A 58 -10.77 -6.37 4.04
CA GLN A 58 -10.75 -7.23 5.23
C GLN A 58 -9.66 -6.78 6.22
N ILE A 59 -8.44 -6.54 5.74
CA ILE A 59 -7.34 -6.04 6.59
C ILE A 59 -7.67 -4.67 7.19
N LEU A 60 -8.21 -3.75 6.40
CA LEU A 60 -8.52 -2.38 6.85
C LEU A 60 -9.64 -2.30 7.89
N THR A 61 -10.49 -3.31 7.97
CA THR A 61 -11.64 -3.38 8.89
C THR A 61 -11.40 -4.31 10.08
N GLU A 62 -10.29 -5.06 10.09
CA GLU A 62 -9.96 -5.99 11.16
C GLU A 62 -9.56 -5.21 12.44
N PRO A 63 -10.24 -5.44 13.57
CA PRO A 63 -9.91 -4.77 14.82
C PRO A 63 -8.56 -5.29 15.37
N ASN A 64 -7.74 -4.38 15.92
CA ASN A 64 -6.42 -4.70 16.48
C ASN A 64 -5.45 -5.34 15.47
N ILE A 65 -5.61 -5.05 14.18
CA ILE A 65 -4.68 -5.51 13.16
C ILE A 65 -3.30 -4.88 13.35
N ASP A 66 -2.26 -5.64 13.05
CA ASP A 66 -0.88 -5.14 12.98
C ASP A 66 -0.82 -3.92 12.05
N PRO A 67 -0.37 -2.74 12.53
CA PRO A 67 -0.24 -1.54 11.71
C PRO A 67 0.55 -1.77 10.41
N ARG A 68 1.53 -2.68 10.41
CA ARG A 68 2.31 -3.02 9.21
C ARG A 68 1.48 -3.72 8.14
N LYS A 69 0.49 -4.53 8.53
CA LYS A 69 -0.46 -5.13 7.59
C LYS A 69 -1.39 -4.06 7.01
N LYS A 70 -1.79 -3.09 7.84
CA LYS A 70 -2.59 -1.94 7.40
C LYS A 70 -1.83 -1.09 6.37
N ASP A 71 -0.57 -0.75 6.65
CA ASP A 71 0.34 -0.08 5.71
C ASP A 71 0.45 -0.87 4.39
N GLY A 72 0.70 -2.18 4.46
CA GLY A 72 0.75 -3.03 3.27
C GLY A 72 -0.53 -3.01 2.43
N ALA A 73 -1.71 -3.02 3.07
CA ALA A 73 -2.99 -2.91 2.36
C ALA A 73 -3.14 -1.54 1.67
N LEU A 74 -2.75 -0.45 2.35
CA LEU A 74 -2.77 0.89 1.76
C LEU A 74 -1.78 1.01 0.60
N HIS A 75 -0.58 0.44 0.73
CA HIS A 75 0.42 0.39 -0.34
C HIS A 75 -0.10 -0.34 -1.59
N VAL A 76 -0.80 -1.47 -1.40
CA VAL A 76 -1.45 -2.19 -2.51
C VAL A 76 -2.51 -1.32 -3.19
N ILE A 77 -3.40 -0.68 -2.40
CA ILE A 77 -4.45 0.20 -2.94
C ILE A 77 -3.83 1.37 -3.72
N GLY A 78 -2.78 2.00 -3.18
CA GLY A 78 -2.05 3.09 -3.84
C GLY A 78 -1.41 2.64 -5.16
N SER A 79 -0.80 1.44 -5.18
CA SER A 79 -0.21 0.84 -6.37
C SER A 79 -1.23 0.59 -7.50
N LEU A 80 -2.48 0.33 -7.12
CA LEU A 80 -3.58 0.06 -8.05
C LEU A 80 -4.42 1.31 -8.36
N ALA A 81 -4.08 2.49 -7.83
CA ALA A 81 -4.87 3.71 -7.93
C ALA A 81 -5.25 4.06 -9.37
N ASP A 82 -4.30 4.00 -10.31
CA ASP A 82 -4.55 4.25 -11.74
C ASP A 82 -5.61 3.34 -12.36
N ILE A 83 -5.72 2.11 -11.87
CA ILE A 83 -6.69 1.11 -12.36
C ILE A 83 -8.04 1.35 -11.69
N LEU A 84 -8.03 1.65 -10.39
CA LEU A 84 -9.22 1.90 -9.58
C LEU A 84 -9.97 3.14 -10.07
N LEU A 85 -9.26 4.24 -10.29
CA LEU A 85 -9.84 5.52 -10.73
C LEU A 85 -10.43 5.48 -12.14
N LYS A 86 -10.03 4.49 -12.97
CA LYS A 86 -10.60 4.28 -14.31
C LYS A 86 -11.89 3.45 -14.32
N LYS A 87 -12.25 2.81 -13.20
CA LYS A 87 -13.44 1.95 -13.10
C LYS A 87 -14.49 2.59 -12.20
N ASN A 88 -15.64 2.96 -12.76
CA ASN A 88 -16.73 3.65 -12.04
C ASN A 88 -17.10 2.98 -10.71
N VAL A 89 -17.18 1.65 -10.67
CA VAL A 89 -17.52 0.88 -9.45
C VAL A 89 -16.59 1.19 -8.27
N PHE A 90 -15.30 1.41 -8.53
CA PHE A 90 -14.32 1.69 -7.48
C PHE A 90 -14.09 3.18 -7.28
N LYS A 91 -14.11 3.97 -8.37
CA LYS A 91 -13.82 5.41 -8.34
C LYS A 91 -14.62 6.15 -7.27
N ASP A 92 -15.93 5.91 -7.21
CA ASP A 92 -16.82 6.64 -6.29
C ASP A 92 -16.63 6.21 -4.82
N GLN A 93 -16.07 5.02 -4.59
CA GLN A 93 -15.77 4.50 -3.24
C GLN A 93 -14.41 4.96 -2.71
N MET A 94 -13.54 5.47 -3.59
CA MET A 94 -12.16 5.82 -3.20
C MET A 94 -12.12 6.96 -2.19
N GLU A 95 -12.98 7.97 -2.33
CA GLU A 95 -13.03 9.09 -1.41
C GLU A 95 -13.42 8.64 -0.01
N LEU A 96 -14.49 7.84 0.10
CA LEU A 96 -14.96 7.30 1.37
C LEU A 96 -13.88 6.40 2.03
N MET A 97 -13.15 5.61 1.23
CA MET A 97 -12.06 4.79 1.73
C MET A 97 -10.94 5.66 2.34
N LEU A 98 -10.54 6.74 1.65
CA LEU A 98 -9.53 7.67 2.17
C LEU A 98 -9.97 8.33 3.47
N GLN A 99 -11.22 8.82 3.52
CA GLN A 99 -11.78 9.46 4.71
C GLN A 99 -11.80 8.51 5.91
N ASN A 100 -12.19 7.24 5.70
CA ASN A 100 -12.37 6.29 6.79
C ASN A 100 -11.07 5.60 7.23
N HIS A 101 -10.13 5.38 6.32
CA HIS A 101 -8.96 4.53 6.60
C HIS A 101 -7.61 5.25 6.52
N VAL A 102 -7.50 6.35 5.77
CA VAL A 102 -6.24 7.08 5.57
C VAL A 102 -6.19 8.35 6.42
N PHE A 103 -7.20 9.21 6.37
CA PHE A 103 -7.17 10.48 7.11
C PHE A 103 -7.00 10.34 8.62
N PRO A 104 -7.58 9.33 9.31
CA PRO A 104 -7.32 9.11 10.73
C PRO A 104 -5.85 8.79 11.04
N LEU A 105 -5.11 8.22 10.08
CA LEU A 105 -3.69 7.90 10.25
C LEU A 105 -2.79 9.13 10.23
N PHE A 106 -3.26 10.28 9.75
CA PHE A 106 -2.48 11.53 9.84
C PHE A 106 -2.29 12.03 11.28
N MET A 107 -3.10 11.52 12.21
CA MET A 107 -2.97 11.78 13.65
C MET A 107 -2.25 10.62 14.37
N SER A 108 -1.76 9.62 13.64
CA SER A 108 -1.00 8.50 14.20
C SER A 108 0.40 8.96 14.59
N ASN A 109 0.91 8.43 15.70
CA ASN A 109 2.32 8.60 16.07
C ASN A 109 3.25 7.66 15.28
N LEU A 110 2.69 6.69 14.55
CA LEU A 110 3.42 5.80 13.65
C LEU A 110 3.43 6.40 12.25
N GLY A 111 4.60 6.38 11.60
CA GLY A 111 4.78 6.87 10.22
C GLY A 111 4.26 5.92 9.12
N TYR A 112 3.57 4.85 9.50
CA TYR A 112 2.99 3.80 8.65
C TYR A 112 1.63 3.35 9.19
#